data_AF-A0A2G9PA51-F1
#
_entry.id   AF-A0A2G9PA51-F1
#
_cell.length_a   1.000
_cell.length_b   1.000
_cell.length_c   1.000
_cell.angle_alpha   90.00
_cell.angle_beta   90.00
_cell.angle_gamma   90.00
#
_symmetry.space_group_name_H-M   'P 1'
#
loop_
_entity.id
_entity.type
_entity.pdbx_description
1 polymer ?
#
loop_
_entity_poly.entity_id
_entity_poly.type
_entity_poly.pdbx_seq_one_letter_code
_entity_poly.pdbx_strand_id
1 'polypeptide(L)'
;MNIIKRDGTIADFDESRIKNAIAKAVMATHTTLSSDAIDQITHDVFLEIEERFTDLYPNVENVQDVVEKNLVKNGFYEVAKAYILYRAERQKEREVEKEKNIERSFHGQIRVKKENGKFVIFDPYKLKKSIRLAARGYEDSIDEELIFKESLKNVFDTITSKDLTKVAVISAATFIERDPAYSIVASRLFRQRLYKEVIGESLTDKSLETAYKNAFVRSIQNGLAYELLDERMSEFDLKELADYLNIERDEHIEYMGIHTLYDRYYLRKDGHRLELPQGFWMRIAMGLALNEKDKTARAKEFYDVISTMHFMPSTPTL
;
A
#
# COMPACT_ATOMS: atom_id res chain seq x y z
N MET A 1 5.40 -10.39 -13.46
CA MET A 1 3.99 -10.13 -13.08
C MET A 1 3.89 -9.92 -11.57
N ASN A 2 2.97 -9.08 -11.09
CA ASN A 2 2.72 -8.90 -9.66
C ASN A 2 1.42 -9.58 -9.22
N ILE A 3 1.31 -9.91 -7.93
CA ILE A 3 0.16 -10.56 -7.31
C ILE A 3 -0.35 -9.74 -6.13
N ILE A 4 -1.67 -9.64 -5.98
CA ILE A 4 -2.33 -9.08 -4.80
C ILE A 4 -2.39 -10.16 -3.73
N LYS A 5 -1.61 -10.00 -2.66
CA LYS A 5 -1.66 -10.85 -1.47
C LYS A 5 -3.01 -10.70 -0.77
N ARG A 6 -3.32 -11.65 0.12
CA ARG A 6 -4.57 -11.64 0.91
C ARG A 6 -4.72 -10.43 1.82
N ASP A 7 -3.63 -9.73 2.11
CA ASP A 7 -3.59 -8.46 2.83
C ASP A 7 -3.65 -7.26 1.87
N GLY A 8 -4.14 -7.43 0.63
CA GLY A 8 -4.23 -6.35 -0.36
C GLY A 8 -2.88 -5.82 -0.85
N THR A 9 -1.75 -6.31 -0.35
CA THR A 9 -0.44 -5.82 -0.77
C THR A 9 -0.04 -6.43 -2.10
N ILE A 10 0.58 -5.62 -2.96
CA ILE A 10 1.15 -6.10 -4.20
C ILE A 10 2.54 -6.66 -3.91
N ALA A 11 2.84 -7.84 -4.43
CA ALA A 11 4.15 -8.48 -4.35
C ALA A 11 4.54 -9.09 -5.70
N ASP A 12 5.82 -9.36 -5.88
CA ASP A 12 6.28 -10.08 -7.07
C ASP A 12 5.69 -11.50 -7.09
N PHE A 13 5.24 -11.93 -8.26
CA PHE A 13 4.76 -13.29 -8.47
C PHE A 13 5.93 -14.27 -8.39
N ASP A 14 5.78 -15.33 -7.59
CA ASP A 14 6.80 -16.34 -7.33
C ASP A 14 6.24 -17.73 -7.62
N GLU A 15 6.58 -18.27 -8.80
CA GLU A 15 6.17 -19.59 -9.28
C GLU A 15 6.55 -20.73 -8.33
N SER A 16 7.66 -20.58 -7.59
CA SER A 16 8.12 -21.61 -6.66
C SER A 16 7.09 -21.89 -5.55
N ARG A 17 6.25 -20.90 -5.21
CA ARG A 17 5.17 -21.08 -4.23
C ARG A 17 4.07 -22.00 -4.74
N ILE A 18 3.75 -21.94 -6.03
CA ILE A 18 2.77 -22.82 -6.67
C ILE A 18 3.32 -24.24 -6.73
N LYS A 19 4.55 -24.39 -7.24
CA LYS A 19 5.26 -25.69 -7.28
C LYS A 19 5.28 -26.37 -5.92
N ASN A 20 5.67 -25.64 -4.87
CA ASN A 20 5.73 -26.16 -3.50
C ASN A 20 4.35 -26.54 -2.95
N ALA A 21 3.29 -25.80 -3.29
CA ALA A 21 1.94 -26.11 -2.86
C ALA A 21 1.40 -27.38 -3.55
N ILE A 22 1.63 -27.53 -4.85
CA ILE A 22 1.28 -28.75 -5.60
C ILE A 22 2.05 -29.95 -5.08
N ALA A 23 3.38 -29.82 -4.89
CA ALA A 23 4.21 -30.91 -4.36
C ALA A 23 3.73 -31.42 -3.00
N LYS A 24 3.29 -30.53 -2.11
CA LYS A 24 2.68 -30.91 -0.81
C LYS A 24 1.38 -31.70 -0.99
N ALA A 25 0.52 -31.29 -1.92
CA ALA A 25 -0.71 -32.02 -2.22
C ALA A 25 -0.42 -33.42 -2.78
N VAL A 26 0.55 -33.55 -3.68
CA VAL A 26 0.99 -34.85 -4.24
C VAL A 26 1.54 -35.77 -3.14
N MET A 27 2.37 -35.23 -2.24
CA MET A 27 2.89 -36.01 -1.10
C MET A 27 1.77 -36.50 -0.18
N ALA A 28 0.75 -35.67 0.05
CA ALA A 28 -0.38 -36.00 0.93
C ALA A 28 -1.29 -37.10 0.35
N THR A 29 -1.36 -37.27 -0.97
CA THR A 29 -2.18 -38.30 -1.63
C THR A 29 -1.42 -39.60 -1.91
N HIS A 30 -0.13 -39.67 -1.55
CA HIS A 30 0.78 -40.76 -1.94
C HIS A 30 0.76 -41.05 -3.46
N THR A 31 0.40 -40.07 -4.27
CA THR A 31 0.40 -40.19 -5.73
C THR A 31 1.81 -39.95 -6.25
N THR A 32 2.22 -40.70 -7.27
CA THR A 32 3.48 -40.47 -7.97
C THR A 32 3.26 -39.52 -9.15
N LEU A 33 3.50 -38.22 -8.93
CA LEU A 33 3.81 -37.29 -10.03
C LEU A 33 5.34 -37.11 -10.11
N SER A 34 5.87 -37.12 -11.34
CA SER A 34 7.26 -36.73 -11.57
C SER A 34 7.45 -35.24 -11.28
N SER A 35 8.69 -34.83 -10.96
CA SER A 35 9.01 -33.40 -10.83
C SER A 35 8.65 -32.65 -12.12
N ASP A 36 8.95 -33.24 -13.28
CA ASP A 36 8.66 -32.64 -14.59
C ASP A 36 7.17 -32.39 -14.80
N ALA A 37 6.29 -33.28 -14.32
CA ALA A 37 4.85 -33.08 -14.39
C ALA A 37 4.38 -31.93 -13.48
N ILE A 38 4.96 -31.79 -12.29
CA ILE A 38 4.65 -30.66 -11.39
C ILE A 38 5.14 -29.35 -11.99
N ASP A 39 6.32 -29.35 -12.61
CA ASP A 39 6.89 -28.21 -13.31
C ASP A 39 6.02 -27.79 -14.50
N GLN A 40 5.55 -28.76 -15.30
CA GLN A 40 4.64 -28.49 -16.40
C GLN A 40 3.31 -27.88 -15.92
N ILE A 41 2.69 -28.43 -14.89
CA ILE A 41 1.43 -27.88 -14.34
C ILE A 41 1.66 -26.47 -13.78
N THR A 42 2.80 -26.23 -13.13
CA THR A 42 3.14 -24.90 -12.60
C THR A 42 3.28 -23.88 -13.73
N HIS A 43 3.93 -24.29 -14.83
CA HIS A 43 4.08 -23.45 -16.01
C HIS A 43 2.74 -23.17 -16.71
N ASP A 44 1.88 -24.18 -16.86
CA ASP A 44 0.54 -24.02 -17.45
C ASP A 44 -0.32 -23.05 -16.63
N VAL A 45 -0.25 -23.15 -15.29
CA VAL A 45 -0.91 -22.19 -14.38
C VAL A 45 -0.39 -20.78 -14.60
N PHE A 46 0.93 -20.61 -14.73
CA PHE A 46 1.53 -19.30 -14.96
C PHE A 46 1.04 -18.66 -16.26
N LEU A 47 1.06 -19.42 -17.37
CA LEU A 47 0.58 -18.94 -18.67
C LEU A 47 -0.90 -18.56 -18.63
N GLU A 48 -1.75 -19.37 -17.99
CA GLU A 48 -3.18 -19.05 -17.86
C GLU A 48 -3.41 -17.77 -17.03
N ILE A 49 -2.58 -17.52 -16.02
CA ILE A 49 -2.67 -16.28 -15.24
C ILE A 49 -2.24 -15.08 -16.09
N GLU A 50 -1.13 -15.17 -16.83
CA GLU A 50 -0.68 -14.06 -17.70
C GLU A 50 -1.71 -13.75 -18.80
N GLU A 51 -2.34 -14.76 -19.39
CA GLU A 51 -3.37 -14.58 -20.42
C GLU A 51 -4.64 -13.94 -19.85
N ARG A 52 -5.05 -14.34 -18.63
CA ARG A 52 -6.32 -13.91 -18.04
C ARG A 52 -6.25 -12.55 -17.34
N PHE A 53 -5.07 -12.14 -16.88
CA PHE A 53 -4.86 -10.97 -16.03
C PHE A 53 -3.92 -9.95 -16.69
N THR A 54 -4.35 -9.42 -17.84
CA THR A 54 -3.59 -8.42 -18.63
C THR A 54 -3.64 -7.02 -18.02
N ASP A 55 -4.81 -6.60 -17.54
CA ASP A 55 -5.07 -5.23 -17.10
C ASP A 55 -5.15 -5.09 -15.56
N LEU A 56 -5.19 -6.21 -14.86
CA LEU A 56 -5.34 -6.28 -13.40
C LEU A 56 -4.37 -7.28 -12.80
N TYR A 57 -3.91 -7.05 -11.57
CA TYR A 57 -3.11 -8.04 -10.86
C TYR A 57 -4.02 -9.14 -10.28
N PRO A 58 -3.70 -10.43 -10.47
CA PRO A 58 -4.45 -11.53 -9.85
C PRO A 58 -4.31 -11.49 -8.33
N ASN A 59 -5.35 -11.86 -7.60
CA ASN A 59 -5.25 -12.10 -6.16
C ASN A 59 -4.89 -13.56 -5.84
N VAL A 60 -4.49 -13.85 -4.61
CA VAL A 60 -4.09 -15.20 -4.18
C VAL A 60 -5.19 -16.24 -4.41
N GLU A 61 -6.46 -15.90 -4.23
CA GLU A 61 -7.56 -16.83 -4.45
C GLU A 61 -7.72 -17.13 -5.94
N ASN A 62 -7.59 -16.13 -6.81
CA ASN A 62 -7.60 -16.35 -8.26
C ASN A 62 -6.51 -17.31 -8.70
N VAL A 63 -5.30 -17.17 -8.16
CA VAL A 63 -4.18 -18.09 -8.44
C VAL A 63 -4.51 -19.49 -7.97
N GLN A 64 -5.08 -19.63 -6.77
CA GLN A 64 -5.48 -20.93 -6.23
C GLN A 64 -6.56 -21.61 -7.09
N ASP A 65 -7.55 -20.86 -7.56
CA ASP A 65 -8.61 -21.39 -8.42
C ASP A 65 -8.05 -21.87 -9.78
N VAL A 66 -7.04 -21.16 -10.33
CA VAL A 66 -6.35 -21.58 -11.56
C VAL A 66 -5.53 -22.85 -11.33
N VAL A 67 -4.85 -22.99 -10.17
CA VAL A 67 -4.14 -24.23 -9.80
C VAL A 67 -5.10 -25.41 -9.72
N GLU A 68 -6.23 -25.25 -9.04
CA GLU A 68 -7.26 -26.28 -8.91
C GLU A 68 -7.79 -26.71 -10.27
N LYS A 69 -8.12 -25.74 -11.14
CA LYS A 69 -8.58 -25.99 -12.51
C LYS A 69 -7.55 -26.78 -13.32
N ASN A 70 -6.27 -26.43 -13.24
CA ASN A 70 -5.21 -27.12 -14.00
C ASN A 70 -4.95 -28.53 -13.50
N LEU A 71 -5.01 -28.79 -12.19
CA LEU A 71 -4.92 -30.15 -11.64
C LEU A 71 -6.07 -31.03 -12.13
N VAL A 72 -7.30 -30.51 -12.16
CA VAL A 72 -8.48 -31.22 -12.67
C VAL A 72 -8.37 -31.45 -14.18
N LYS A 73 -7.98 -30.43 -14.96
CA LYS A 73 -7.85 -30.50 -16.43
C LYS A 73 -6.85 -31.58 -16.87
N ASN A 74 -5.77 -31.75 -16.11
CA ASN A 74 -4.75 -32.76 -16.37
C ASN A 74 -5.11 -34.15 -15.79
N GLY A 75 -6.32 -34.34 -15.26
CA GLY A 75 -6.80 -35.62 -14.75
C GLY A 75 -6.28 -36.00 -13.36
N PHE A 76 -5.60 -35.10 -12.66
CA PHE A 76 -5.07 -35.34 -11.32
C PHE A 76 -6.12 -35.07 -10.22
N TYR A 77 -7.27 -35.74 -10.33
CA TYR A 77 -8.43 -35.50 -9.46
C TYR A 77 -8.14 -35.69 -7.98
N GLU A 78 -7.41 -36.74 -7.61
CA GLU A 78 -7.06 -37.01 -6.20
C GLU A 78 -6.15 -35.92 -5.62
N VAL A 79 -5.16 -35.46 -6.42
CA VAL A 79 -4.26 -34.36 -6.03
C VAL A 79 -5.03 -33.05 -5.90
N ALA A 80 -5.93 -32.75 -6.86
CA ALA A 80 -6.79 -31.57 -6.80
C ALA A 80 -7.66 -31.56 -5.54
N LYS A 81 -8.28 -32.71 -5.22
CA LYS A 81 -9.11 -32.86 -4.01
C LYS A 81 -8.30 -32.65 -2.74
N ALA A 82 -7.10 -33.23 -2.64
CA ALA A 82 -6.23 -33.01 -1.48
C ALA A 82 -5.75 -31.56 -1.38
N TYR A 83 -5.47 -30.90 -2.50
CA TYR A 83 -5.14 -29.49 -2.54
C TYR A 83 -6.28 -28.61 -1.99
N ILE A 84 -7.52 -28.84 -2.44
CA ILE A 84 -8.72 -28.12 -1.96
C ILE A 84 -8.93 -28.34 -0.46
N LEU A 85 -8.84 -29.59 0.00
CA LEU A 85 -8.99 -29.91 1.42
C LEU A 85 -7.91 -29.23 2.28
N TYR A 86 -6.66 -29.26 1.83
CA TYR A 86 -5.55 -28.58 2.49
C TYR A 86 -5.76 -27.05 2.52
N ARG A 87 -6.24 -26.44 1.43
CA ARG A 87 -6.60 -25.01 1.37
C ARG A 87 -7.65 -24.67 2.42
N ALA A 88 -8.71 -25.47 2.53
CA ALA A 88 -9.80 -25.30 3.49
C ALA A 88 -9.35 -25.49 4.94
N GLU A 89 -8.55 -26.51 5.23
CA GLU A 89 -7.98 -26.74 6.57
C GLU A 89 -7.08 -25.58 6.98
N ARG A 90 -6.18 -25.15 6.09
CA ARG A 90 -5.33 -23.99 6.32
C ARG A 90 -6.11 -22.69 6.47
N GLN A 91 -7.28 -22.58 5.85
CA GLN A 91 -8.16 -21.43 6.08
C GLN A 91 -8.71 -21.44 7.51
N LYS A 92 -9.19 -22.58 8.00
CA LYS A 92 -9.66 -22.73 9.39
C LYS A 92 -8.56 -22.45 10.40
N GLU A 93 -7.35 -22.99 10.19
CA GLU A 93 -6.20 -22.69 11.07
C GLU A 93 -5.89 -21.19 11.13
N ARG A 94 -5.97 -20.50 9.98
CA ARG A 94 -5.78 -19.04 9.91
C ARG A 94 -6.87 -18.29 10.64
N GLU A 95 -8.13 -18.72 10.55
CA GLU A 95 -9.25 -18.11 11.28
C GLU A 95 -9.05 -18.23 12.79
N VAL A 96 -8.67 -19.42 13.28
CA VAL A 96 -8.33 -19.65 14.69
C VAL A 96 -7.15 -18.78 15.13
N GLU A 97 -6.10 -18.65 14.33
CA GLU A 97 -4.95 -17.79 14.67
C GLU A 97 -5.33 -16.30 14.68
N LYS A 98 -6.22 -15.88 13.76
CA LYS A 98 -6.76 -14.51 13.73
C LYS A 98 -7.54 -14.18 15.00
N GLU A 99 -8.38 -15.10 15.49
CA GLU A 99 -9.09 -14.94 16.76
C GLU A 99 -8.13 -14.83 17.95
N LYS A 100 -7.13 -15.72 18.01
CA LYS A 100 -6.07 -15.63 19.03
C LYS A 100 -5.32 -14.31 18.98
N ASN A 101 -5.03 -13.77 17.79
CA ASN A 101 -4.35 -12.48 17.65
C ASN A 101 -5.19 -11.32 18.21
N ILE A 102 -6.52 -11.36 18.03
CA ILE A 102 -7.42 -10.38 18.65
C ILE A 102 -7.31 -10.46 20.18
N GLU A 103 -7.41 -11.65 20.76
CA GLU A 103 -7.30 -11.82 22.22
C GLU A 103 -5.94 -11.33 22.75
N ARG A 104 -4.84 -11.73 22.10
CA ARG A 104 -3.48 -11.30 22.45
C ARG A 104 -3.30 -9.78 22.40
N SER A 105 -4.00 -9.11 21.48
CA SER A 105 -3.98 -7.66 21.34
C SER A 105 -4.53 -6.94 22.56
N PHE A 106 -5.54 -7.50 23.24
CA PHE A 106 -6.14 -6.89 24.43
C PHE A 106 -5.43 -7.29 25.73
N HIS A 107 -4.75 -8.44 25.77
CA HIS A 107 -4.03 -8.92 26.95
C HIS A 107 -2.59 -8.37 27.08
N GLY A 108 -2.18 -7.41 26.23
CA GLY A 108 -0.84 -6.83 26.27
C GLY A 108 0.28 -7.81 25.87
N GLN A 109 -0.06 -8.87 25.11
CA GLN A 109 0.86 -9.94 24.71
C GLN A 109 1.53 -9.68 23.35
N ILE A 110 1.25 -8.53 22.74
CA ILE A 110 1.83 -8.10 21.47
C ILE A 110 2.77 -6.95 21.74
N ARG A 111 3.99 -7.05 21.23
CA ARG A 111 4.99 -5.98 21.28
C ARG A 111 5.16 -5.36 19.90
N VAL A 112 5.27 -4.04 19.87
CA VAL A 112 5.56 -3.26 18.66
C VAL A 112 7.02 -2.82 18.68
N LYS A 113 7.77 -3.17 17.64
CA LYS A 113 9.14 -2.69 17.42
C LYS A 113 9.11 -1.25 16.90
N LYS A 114 9.76 -0.33 17.61
CA LYS A 114 9.94 1.08 17.22
C LYS A 114 11.15 1.22 16.29
N GLU A 115 11.25 2.37 15.61
CA GLU A 115 12.37 2.65 14.69
C GLU A 115 13.73 2.67 15.42
N ASN A 116 13.77 3.12 16.67
CA ASN A 116 14.95 3.06 17.53
C ASN A 116 15.27 1.63 18.06
N GLY A 117 14.60 0.60 17.54
CA GLY A 117 14.77 -0.80 17.93
C GLY A 117 14.10 -1.21 19.24
N LYS A 118 13.57 -0.27 20.04
CA LYS A 118 12.89 -0.59 21.31
C LYS A 118 11.55 -1.27 21.07
N PHE A 119 11.18 -2.17 21.96
CA PHE A 119 9.86 -2.77 22.00
C PHE A 119 8.96 -2.01 22.99
N VAL A 120 7.71 -1.78 22.60
CA VAL A 120 6.66 -1.29 23.48
C VAL A 120 5.46 -2.21 23.39
N ILE A 121 4.64 -2.27 24.44
CA ILE A 121 3.39 -3.03 24.40
C ILE A 121 2.44 -2.38 23.38
N PHE A 122 1.80 -3.20 22.56
CA PHE A 122 0.76 -2.77 21.64
C PHE A 122 -0.44 -2.25 22.43
N ASP A 123 -0.90 -1.05 22.06
CA ASP A 123 -2.08 -0.42 22.64
C ASP A 123 -3.17 -0.37 21.56
N PRO A 124 -4.17 -1.28 21.63
CA PRO A 124 -5.23 -1.35 20.62
C PRO A 124 -6.08 -0.07 20.58
N TYR A 125 -6.17 0.69 21.66
CA TYR A 125 -6.95 1.94 21.69
C TYR A 125 -6.29 3.06 20.89
N LYS A 126 -4.95 3.04 20.73
CA LYS A 126 -4.26 3.97 19.81
C LYS A 126 -4.64 3.69 18.36
N LEU A 127 -4.70 2.41 17.97
CA LEU A 127 -5.13 2.01 16.64
C LEU A 127 -6.60 2.42 16.39
N LYS A 128 -7.50 2.11 17.33
CA LYS A 128 -8.90 2.51 17.24
C LYS A 128 -9.07 4.03 17.13
N LYS A 129 -8.28 4.81 17.89
CA LYS A 129 -8.27 6.27 17.81
C LYS A 129 -7.82 6.77 16.43
N SER A 130 -6.80 6.17 15.83
CA SER A 130 -6.35 6.54 14.47
C SER A 130 -7.42 6.25 13.42
N ILE A 131 -8.08 5.09 13.49
CA ILE A 131 -9.18 4.72 12.57
C ILE A 131 -10.32 5.73 12.68
N ARG A 132 -10.77 6.03 13.90
CA ARG A 132 -11.82 7.04 14.15
C ARG A 132 -11.45 8.43 13.62
N LEU A 133 -10.20 8.86 13.79
CA LEU A 133 -9.75 10.14 13.26
C LEU A 133 -9.81 10.16 11.73
N ALA A 134 -9.44 9.05 11.07
CA ALA A 134 -9.54 8.92 9.63
C ALA A 134 -11.00 8.84 9.12
N ALA A 135 -11.91 8.27 9.91
CA ALA A 135 -13.33 8.16 9.58
C ALA A 135 -14.15 9.46 9.76
N ARG A 136 -13.57 10.49 10.38
CA ARG A 136 -14.28 11.74 10.71
C ARG A 136 -14.97 12.38 9.49
N GLY A 137 -16.25 12.70 9.61
CA GLY A 137 -17.08 13.22 8.52
C GLY A 137 -17.68 12.15 7.59
N TYR A 138 -17.45 10.87 7.87
CA TYR A 138 -18.00 9.72 7.17
C TYR A 138 -18.59 8.69 8.14
N GLU A 139 -18.99 9.11 9.34
CA GLU A 139 -19.44 8.25 10.43
C GLU A 139 -20.69 7.42 10.06
N ASP A 140 -21.54 7.93 9.16
CA ASP A 140 -22.75 7.25 8.71
C ASP A 140 -22.48 6.15 7.66
N SER A 141 -21.34 6.22 6.96
CA SER A 141 -20.96 5.29 5.88
C SER A 141 -19.88 4.29 6.30
N ILE A 142 -19.18 4.56 7.41
CA ILE A 142 -18.01 3.79 7.85
C ILE A 142 -18.29 3.07 9.16
N ASP A 143 -18.24 1.74 9.12
CA ASP A 143 -18.12 0.93 10.34
C ASP A 143 -16.65 0.90 10.80
N GLU A 144 -16.30 1.75 11.76
CA GLU A 144 -14.97 1.81 12.37
C GLU A 144 -14.58 0.51 13.08
N GLU A 145 -15.57 -0.17 13.68
CA GLU A 145 -15.35 -1.40 14.46
C GLU A 145 -14.99 -2.55 13.52
N LEU A 146 -15.54 -2.58 12.31
CA LEU A 146 -15.17 -3.50 11.25
C LEU A 146 -13.68 -3.37 10.86
N ILE A 147 -13.23 -2.14 10.58
CA ILE A 147 -11.82 -1.86 10.25
C ILE A 147 -10.91 -2.22 11.41
N PHE A 148 -11.32 -1.88 12.63
CA PHE A 148 -10.55 -2.14 13.84
C PHE A 148 -10.38 -3.65 14.08
N LYS A 149 -11.47 -4.42 14.04
CA LYS A 149 -11.40 -5.88 14.17
C LYS A 149 -10.56 -6.52 13.07
N GLU A 150 -10.72 -6.09 11.82
CA GLU A 150 -9.91 -6.60 10.71
C GLU A 150 -8.43 -6.27 10.89
N SER A 151 -8.12 -5.09 11.41
CA SER A 151 -6.74 -4.71 11.72
C SER A 151 -6.15 -5.64 12.78
N LEU A 152 -6.86 -5.89 13.88
CA LEU A 152 -6.38 -6.74 14.98
C LEU A 152 -6.09 -8.18 14.54
N LYS A 153 -6.84 -8.74 13.59
CA LYS A 153 -6.58 -10.08 13.03
C LYS A 153 -5.19 -10.20 12.41
N ASN A 154 -4.67 -9.08 11.90
CA ASN A 154 -3.41 -9.00 11.15
C ASN A 154 -2.25 -8.40 11.98
N VAL A 155 -2.47 -8.09 13.26
CA VAL A 155 -1.41 -7.68 14.19
C VAL A 155 -0.78 -8.92 14.83
N PHE A 156 0.55 -9.02 14.79
CA PHE A 156 1.32 -10.12 15.39
C PHE A 156 2.42 -9.59 16.32
N ASP A 157 2.91 -10.44 17.24
CA ASP A 157 3.98 -10.04 18.15
C ASP A 157 5.26 -9.66 17.39
N THR A 158 5.95 -8.63 17.88
CA THR A 158 7.14 -8.02 17.28
C THR A 158 6.92 -7.25 15.97
N ILE A 159 5.66 -7.00 15.56
CA ILE A 159 5.32 -6.15 14.41
C ILE A 159 6.02 -4.79 14.50
N THR A 160 6.51 -4.26 13.38
CA THR A 160 7.14 -2.93 13.38
C THR A 160 6.08 -1.84 13.44
N SER A 161 6.44 -0.65 13.93
CA SER A 161 5.54 0.50 13.90
C SER A 161 5.12 0.89 12.47
N LYS A 162 5.98 0.64 11.47
CA LYS A 162 5.67 0.87 10.05
C LYS A 162 4.63 -0.15 9.56
N ASP A 163 4.83 -1.43 9.85
CA ASP A 163 3.90 -2.48 9.43
C ASP A 163 2.53 -2.35 10.13
N LEU A 164 2.51 -1.92 11.40
CA LEU A 164 1.25 -1.68 12.11
C LEU A 164 0.38 -0.60 11.43
N THR A 165 1.00 0.48 10.93
CA THR A 165 0.25 1.49 10.17
C THR A 165 -0.23 0.96 8.82
N LYS A 166 0.58 0.10 8.18
CA LYS A 166 0.21 -0.55 6.91
C LYS A 166 -0.98 -1.51 7.10
N VAL A 167 -1.03 -2.25 8.21
CA VAL A 167 -2.17 -3.11 8.58
C VAL A 167 -3.47 -2.31 8.65
N ALA A 168 -3.47 -1.13 9.27
CA ALA A 168 -4.67 -0.29 9.37
C ALA A 168 -5.17 0.17 7.99
N VAL A 169 -4.24 0.61 7.12
CA VAL A 169 -4.54 1.04 5.75
C VAL A 169 -5.18 -0.09 4.94
N ILE A 170 -4.53 -1.26 4.94
CA ILE A 170 -5.00 -2.46 4.26
C ILE A 170 -6.38 -2.87 4.76
N SER A 171 -6.57 -2.86 6.07
CA SER A 171 -7.82 -3.30 6.69
C SER A 171 -8.99 -2.39 6.30
N ALA A 172 -8.75 -1.09 6.14
CA ALA A 172 -9.75 -0.18 5.58
C ALA A 172 -9.97 -0.48 4.07
N ALA A 173 -8.90 -0.70 3.32
CA ALA A 173 -8.97 -0.95 1.88
C ALA A 173 -9.75 -2.22 1.50
N THR A 174 -9.71 -3.26 2.34
CA THR A 174 -10.49 -4.50 2.15
C THR A 174 -12.00 -4.27 2.03
N PHE A 175 -12.52 -3.16 2.56
CA PHE A 175 -13.95 -2.86 2.55
C PHE A 175 -14.37 -1.88 1.44
N ILE A 176 -13.44 -1.45 0.56
CA ILE A 176 -13.74 -0.53 -0.55
C ILE A 176 -14.74 -1.15 -1.53
N GLU A 177 -14.64 -2.45 -1.80
CA GLU A 177 -15.59 -3.15 -2.68
C GLU A 177 -17.00 -3.23 -2.07
N ARG A 178 -17.12 -3.12 -0.74
CA ARG A 178 -18.41 -3.09 -0.04
C ARG A 178 -19.02 -1.69 -0.08
N ASP A 179 -18.22 -0.66 0.17
CA ASP A 179 -18.64 0.73 0.08
C ASP A 179 -17.43 1.62 -0.31
N PRO A 180 -17.53 2.42 -1.39
CA PRO A 180 -16.45 3.32 -1.82
C PRO A 180 -15.97 4.30 -0.75
N ALA A 181 -16.80 4.66 0.24
CA ALA A 181 -16.42 5.56 1.32
C ALA A 181 -15.19 5.07 2.10
N TYR A 182 -14.96 3.74 2.17
CA TYR A 182 -13.77 3.17 2.81
C TYR A 182 -12.47 3.58 2.11
N SER A 183 -12.50 3.98 0.83
CA SER A 183 -11.34 4.51 0.10
C SER A 183 -10.82 5.78 0.76
N ILE A 184 -11.70 6.61 1.30
CA ILE A 184 -11.35 7.87 1.95
C ILE A 184 -10.63 7.59 3.27
N VAL A 185 -11.11 6.63 4.06
CA VAL A 185 -10.48 6.21 5.32
C VAL A 185 -9.12 5.56 5.06
N ALA A 186 -9.04 4.67 4.07
CA ALA A 186 -7.79 4.04 3.66
C ALA A 186 -6.77 5.09 3.19
N SER A 187 -7.20 6.07 2.39
CA SER A 187 -6.37 7.19 1.94
C SER A 187 -5.87 8.04 3.11
N ARG A 188 -6.75 8.42 4.05
CA ARG A 188 -6.38 9.18 5.26
C ARG A 188 -5.36 8.48 6.14
N LEU A 189 -5.55 7.18 6.38
CA LEU A 189 -4.58 6.37 7.12
C LEU A 189 -3.24 6.28 6.37
N PHE A 190 -3.28 6.18 5.03
CA PHE A 190 -2.08 6.18 4.19
C PHE A 190 -1.36 7.52 4.28
N ARG A 191 -2.07 8.64 4.15
CA ARG A 191 -1.53 10.00 4.31
C ARG A 191 -0.86 10.18 5.65
N GLN A 192 -1.51 9.75 6.75
CA GLN A 192 -0.92 9.84 8.08
C GLN A 192 0.42 9.08 8.17
N ARG A 193 0.50 7.90 7.56
CA ARG A 193 1.76 7.14 7.47
C ARG A 193 2.81 7.90 6.67
N LEU A 194 2.45 8.40 5.49
CA LEU A 194 3.33 9.12 4.59
C LEU A 194 3.88 10.41 5.23
N TYR A 195 3.02 11.18 5.89
CA TYR A 195 3.41 12.40 6.60
C TYR A 195 4.45 12.07 7.67
N LYS A 196 4.21 11.02 8.45
CA LYS A 196 5.16 10.59 9.46
C LYS A 196 6.49 10.14 8.86
N GLU A 197 6.46 9.44 7.73
CA GLU A 197 7.67 8.96 7.04
C GLU A 197 8.54 10.13 6.53
N VAL A 198 7.92 11.14 5.92
CA VAL A 198 8.65 12.24 5.26
C VAL A 198 8.99 13.38 6.22
N ILE A 199 8.09 13.68 7.16
CA ILE A 199 8.27 14.76 8.14
C ILE A 199 9.09 14.28 9.36
N GLY A 200 8.94 13.01 9.76
CA GLY A 200 9.67 12.42 10.88
C GLY A 200 9.03 12.62 12.26
N GLU A 201 7.97 13.43 12.39
CA GLU A 201 7.33 13.74 13.67
C GLU A 201 5.81 13.48 13.67
N SER A 202 5.25 13.26 14.86
CA SER A 202 3.79 13.21 15.06
C SER A 202 3.30 14.60 15.43
N LEU A 203 2.65 15.28 14.49
CA LEU A 203 2.33 16.70 14.60
C LEU A 203 0.85 16.95 14.89
N THR A 204 0.58 18.07 15.55
CA THR A 204 -0.76 18.68 15.64
C THR A 204 -1.06 19.48 14.36
N ASP A 205 -2.32 19.84 14.11
CA ASP A 205 -2.75 20.53 12.89
C ASP A 205 -1.98 21.85 12.63
N LYS A 206 -1.83 22.70 13.67
CA LYS A 206 -1.07 23.97 13.54
C LYS A 206 0.42 23.77 13.28
N SER A 207 0.99 22.65 13.70
CA SER A 207 2.39 22.31 13.41
C SER A 207 2.55 21.57 12.08
N LEU A 208 1.48 20.98 11.56
CA LEU A 208 1.50 20.20 10.33
C LEU A 208 1.78 21.08 9.13
N GLU A 209 1.09 22.22 8.98
CA GLU A 209 1.28 23.10 7.83
C GLU A 209 2.74 23.56 7.70
N THR A 210 3.30 24.10 8.78
CA THR A 210 4.71 24.53 8.82
C THR A 210 5.66 23.38 8.50
N ALA A 211 5.43 22.20 9.08
CA ALA A 211 6.29 21.05 8.83
C ALA A 211 6.17 20.49 7.41
N TYR A 212 4.98 20.57 6.81
CA TYR A 212 4.72 20.20 5.43
C TYR A 212 5.49 21.12 4.49
N LYS A 213 5.38 22.44 4.70
CA LYS A 213 6.11 23.45 3.93
C LYS A 213 7.62 23.24 4.04
N ASN A 214 8.13 22.99 5.24
CA ASN A 214 9.54 22.66 5.46
C ASN A 214 9.95 21.33 4.80
N ALA A 215 9.06 20.33 4.79
CA ALA A 215 9.30 19.06 4.11
C ALA A 215 9.39 19.22 2.59
N PHE A 216 8.54 20.06 2.00
CA PHE A 216 8.63 20.40 0.58
C PHE A 216 9.98 21.04 0.22
N VAL A 217 10.39 22.09 0.95
CA VAL A 217 11.68 22.76 0.71
C VAL A 217 12.83 21.77 0.83
N ARG A 218 12.84 20.96 1.90
CA ARG A 218 13.84 19.92 2.11
C ARG A 218 13.84 18.88 1.00
N SER A 219 12.67 18.50 0.48
CA SER A 219 12.54 17.54 -0.62
C SER A 219 13.24 18.03 -1.88
N ILE A 220 12.97 19.28 -2.30
CA ILE A 220 13.59 19.86 -3.50
C ILE A 220 15.11 20.00 -3.32
N GLN A 221 15.56 20.47 -2.16
CA GLN A 221 16.98 20.59 -1.84
C GLN A 221 17.70 19.23 -1.87
N ASN A 222 17.09 18.20 -1.27
CA ASN A 222 17.62 16.84 -1.31
C ASN A 222 17.59 16.26 -2.73
N GLY A 223 16.54 16.53 -3.50
CA GLY A 223 16.42 16.11 -4.89
C GLY A 223 17.54 16.71 -5.75
N LEU A 224 17.88 17.97 -5.56
CA LEU A 224 19.03 18.62 -6.19
C LEU A 224 20.36 18.00 -5.72
N ALA A 225 20.55 17.85 -4.41
CA ALA A 225 21.80 17.32 -3.83
C ALA A 225 22.07 15.85 -4.21
N TYR A 226 21.03 15.07 -4.45
CA TYR A 226 21.11 13.67 -4.90
C TYR A 226 21.04 13.52 -6.42
N GLU A 227 21.07 14.61 -7.17
CA GLU A 227 20.98 14.62 -8.64
C GLU A 227 19.72 13.91 -9.18
N LEU A 228 18.63 13.95 -8.41
CA LEU A 228 17.31 13.45 -8.79
C LEU A 228 16.49 14.51 -9.55
N LEU A 229 16.91 15.77 -9.50
CA LEU A 229 16.24 16.91 -10.12
C LEU A 229 17.21 17.72 -10.98
N ASP A 230 16.69 18.35 -12.03
CA ASP A 230 17.42 19.30 -12.87
C ASP A 230 17.91 20.49 -12.02
N GLU A 231 19.17 20.89 -12.20
CA GLU A 231 19.82 21.95 -11.43
C GLU A 231 19.06 23.29 -11.48
N ARG A 232 18.35 23.55 -12.58
CA ARG A 232 17.54 24.78 -12.78
C ARG A 232 16.35 24.87 -11.83
N MET A 233 15.98 23.78 -11.16
CA MET A 233 14.98 23.80 -10.09
C MET A 233 15.44 24.66 -8.90
N SER A 234 16.74 24.93 -8.77
CA SER A 234 17.31 25.86 -7.77
C SER A 234 16.99 27.34 -8.04
N GLU A 235 16.51 27.69 -9.24
CA GLU A 235 16.19 29.07 -9.62
C GLU A 235 14.86 29.56 -9.04
N PHE A 236 14.01 28.67 -8.52
CA PHE A 236 12.73 29.02 -7.92
C PHE A 236 12.87 29.52 -6.48
N ASP A 237 12.03 30.48 -6.09
CA ASP A 237 11.84 30.81 -4.67
C ASP A 237 11.00 29.71 -3.99
N LEU A 238 11.71 28.73 -3.40
CA LEU A 238 11.08 27.60 -2.73
C LEU A 238 10.25 28.02 -1.52
N LYS A 239 10.57 29.14 -0.87
CA LYS A 239 9.78 29.63 0.27
C LYS A 239 8.44 30.16 -0.21
N GLU A 240 8.47 30.98 -1.26
CA GLU A 240 7.25 31.50 -1.88
C GLU A 240 6.33 30.36 -2.39
N LEU A 241 6.91 29.34 -3.03
CA LEU A 241 6.14 28.17 -3.48
C LEU A 241 5.63 27.32 -2.32
N ALA A 242 6.42 27.14 -1.26
CA ALA A 242 5.99 26.44 -0.06
C ALA A 242 4.79 27.15 0.59
N ASP A 243 4.84 28.47 0.69
CA ASP A 243 3.74 29.27 1.25
C ASP A 243 2.47 29.22 0.41
N TYR A 244 2.59 28.93 -0.89
CA TYR A 244 1.46 28.76 -1.82
C TYR A 244 0.79 27.38 -1.76
N LEU A 245 1.43 26.36 -1.15
CA LEU A 245 0.86 25.02 -1.08
C LEU A 245 -0.47 25.01 -0.31
N ASN A 246 -1.48 24.35 -0.88
CA ASN A 246 -2.74 24.07 -0.21
C ASN A 246 -2.81 22.60 0.20
N ILE A 247 -2.41 22.31 1.45
CA ILE A 247 -2.32 20.94 1.98
C ILE A 247 -3.67 20.24 2.11
N GLU A 248 -4.78 20.99 2.19
CA GLU A 248 -6.13 20.40 2.27
C GLU A 248 -6.49 19.65 0.99
N ARG A 249 -5.85 19.99 -0.14
CA ARG A 249 -6.03 19.28 -1.42
C ARG A 249 -5.53 17.83 -1.36
N ASP A 250 -4.75 17.44 -0.35
CA ASP A 250 -4.41 16.03 -0.13
C ASP A 250 -5.66 15.16 0.12
N GLU A 251 -6.77 15.76 0.60
CA GLU A 251 -8.08 15.09 0.74
C GLU A 251 -8.69 14.66 -0.59
N HIS A 252 -8.34 15.28 -1.72
CA HIS A 252 -8.86 14.91 -3.05
C HIS A 252 -8.27 13.61 -3.58
N ILE A 253 -7.21 13.09 -2.97
CA ILE A 253 -6.51 11.90 -3.44
C ILE A 253 -7.16 10.66 -2.83
N GLU A 254 -7.79 9.85 -3.67
CA GLU A 254 -8.33 8.55 -3.28
C GLU A 254 -7.22 7.52 -2.97
N TYR A 255 -7.59 6.41 -2.33
CA TYR A 255 -6.65 5.39 -1.87
C TYR A 255 -5.75 4.84 -3.00
N MET A 256 -6.35 4.47 -4.14
CA MET A 256 -5.58 3.97 -5.27
C MET A 256 -4.68 5.03 -5.90
N GLY A 257 -5.11 6.30 -5.87
CA GLY A 257 -4.31 7.43 -6.33
C GLY A 257 -3.05 7.59 -5.47
N ILE A 258 -3.21 7.72 -4.15
CA ILE A 258 -2.06 7.94 -3.26
C ILE A 258 -1.11 6.74 -3.23
N HIS A 259 -1.64 5.52 -3.33
CA HIS A 259 -0.83 4.31 -3.41
C HIS A 259 0.03 4.30 -4.68
N THR A 260 -0.58 4.60 -5.83
CA THR A 260 0.11 4.70 -7.12
C THR A 260 1.22 5.74 -7.09
N LEU A 261 0.93 6.94 -6.58
CA LEU A 261 1.90 8.02 -6.42
C LEU A 261 3.07 7.62 -5.54
N TYR A 262 2.77 7.00 -4.39
CA TYR A 262 3.78 6.53 -3.45
C TYR A 262 4.70 5.45 -4.04
N ASP A 263 4.15 4.48 -4.76
CA ASP A 263 4.95 3.37 -5.27
C ASP A 263 5.84 3.76 -6.45
N ARG A 264 5.34 4.63 -7.33
CA ARG A 264 5.94 4.88 -8.65
C ARG A 264 6.53 6.26 -8.85
N TYR A 265 5.93 7.31 -8.28
CA TYR A 265 6.18 8.69 -8.72
C TYR A 265 6.91 9.56 -7.69
N TYR A 266 6.66 9.36 -6.40
CA TYR A 266 7.34 10.15 -5.37
C TYR A 266 8.83 9.91 -5.36
N LEU A 267 9.60 11.00 -5.25
CA LEU A 267 11.04 10.93 -5.10
C LEU A 267 11.41 10.05 -3.91
N ARG A 268 12.44 9.24 -4.12
CA ARG A 268 12.98 8.33 -3.12
C ARG A 268 14.49 8.23 -3.21
N LYS A 269 15.12 8.07 -2.05
CA LYS A 269 16.55 7.77 -1.95
C LYS A 269 16.74 6.64 -0.95
N ASP A 270 17.45 5.59 -1.36
CA ASP A 270 17.79 4.43 -0.51
C ASP A 270 16.56 3.81 0.20
N GLY A 271 15.43 3.79 -0.50
CA GLY A 271 14.15 3.25 0.01
C GLY A 271 13.30 4.24 0.82
N HIS A 272 13.82 5.42 1.16
CA HIS A 272 13.09 6.46 1.90
C HIS A 272 12.37 7.43 0.95
N ARG A 273 11.10 7.73 1.22
CA ARG A 273 10.37 8.77 0.48
C ARG A 273 10.81 10.16 0.90
N LEU A 274 10.92 11.05 -0.08
CA LEU A 274 11.30 12.45 0.11
C LEU A 274 10.10 13.39 -0.02
N GLU A 275 8.99 12.93 -0.59
CA GLU A 275 7.88 13.78 -1.04
C GLU A 275 6.53 13.51 -0.38
N LEU A 276 5.77 14.60 -0.26
CA LEU A 276 4.35 14.61 0.09
C LEU A 276 3.54 15.02 -1.14
N PRO A 277 2.22 14.71 -1.21
CA PRO A 277 1.47 14.85 -2.45
C PRO A 277 1.42 16.28 -3.02
N GLN A 278 1.21 17.32 -2.21
CA GLN A 278 1.26 18.70 -2.72
C GLN A 278 2.66 19.12 -3.15
N GLY A 279 3.70 18.63 -2.48
CA GLY A 279 5.08 18.88 -2.88
C GLY A 279 5.40 18.23 -4.23
N PHE A 280 4.87 17.03 -4.46
CA PHE A 280 4.94 16.33 -5.74
C PHE A 280 4.28 17.12 -6.87
N TRP A 281 3.05 17.61 -6.65
CA TRP A 281 2.36 18.44 -7.65
C TRP A 281 3.11 19.74 -7.95
N MET A 282 3.64 20.39 -6.91
CA MET A 282 4.44 21.61 -7.08
C MET A 282 5.75 21.32 -7.82
N ARG A 283 6.43 20.20 -7.56
CA ARG A 283 7.62 19.80 -8.30
C ARG A 283 7.34 19.68 -9.80
N ILE A 284 6.25 19.01 -10.18
CA ILE A 284 5.87 18.85 -11.60
C ILE A 284 5.59 20.22 -12.21
N ALA A 285 4.83 21.05 -11.52
CA ALA A 285 4.50 22.40 -11.96
C ALA A 285 5.75 23.28 -12.16
N MET A 286 6.73 23.20 -11.25
CA MET A 286 8.03 23.85 -11.39
C MET A 286 8.77 23.34 -12.64
N GLY A 287 8.84 22.02 -12.84
CA GLY A 287 9.49 21.42 -14.01
C GLY A 287 8.91 21.90 -15.33
N LEU A 288 7.58 22.01 -15.42
CA LEU A 288 6.87 22.53 -16.59
C LEU A 288 7.12 24.02 -16.82
N ALA A 289 7.38 24.79 -15.76
CA ALA A 289 7.58 26.24 -15.83
C ALA A 289 9.04 26.67 -16.06
N LEU A 290 10.00 25.73 -16.17
CA LEU A 290 11.44 26.04 -16.23
C LEU A 290 11.85 27.01 -17.35
N ASN A 291 11.14 27.00 -18.47
CA ASN A 291 11.44 27.84 -19.65
C ASN A 291 10.49 29.05 -19.78
N GLU A 292 9.64 29.28 -18.79
CA GLU A 292 8.70 30.40 -18.80
C GLU A 292 9.39 31.71 -18.41
N LYS A 293 8.83 32.84 -18.88
CA LYS A 293 9.36 34.17 -18.55
C LYS A 293 9.23 34.50 -17.06
N ASP A 294 8.07 34.15 -16.49
CA ASP A 294 7.81 34.25 -15.05
C ASP A 294 7.57 32.83 -14.52
N LYS A 295 8.66 32.15 -14.18
CA LYS A 295 8.66 30.74 -13.78
C LYS A 295 7.78 30.51 -12.55
N THR A 296 7.92 31.36 -11.53
CA THR A 296 7.17 31.22 -10.27
C THR A 296 5.67 31.42 -10.50
N ALA A 297 5.26 32.44 -11.24
CA ALA A 297 3.85 32.66 -11.53
C ALA A 297 3.24 31.50 -12.33
N ARG A 298 3.96 30.99 -13.34
CA ARG A 298 3.50 29.85 -14.15
C ARG A 298 3.46 28.54 -13.35
N ALA A 299 4.44 28.30 -12.48
CA ALA A 299 4.43 27.13 -11.60
C ALA A 299 3.21 27.15 -10.65
N LYS A 300 2.84 28.31 -10.11
CA LYS A 300 1.62 28.44 -9.29
C LYS A 300 0.35 28.10 -10.07
N GLU A 301 0.23 28.61 -11.30
CA GLU A 301 -0.90 28.32 -12.18
C GLU A 301 -0.99 26.82 -12.52
N PHE A 302 0.13 26.20 -12.93
CA PHE A 302 0.16 24.77 -13.21
C PHE A 302 -0.13 23.93 -11.97
N TYR A 303 0.41 24.31 -10.81
CA TYR A 303 0.12 23.66 -9.54
C TYR A 303 -1.37 23.70 -9.22
N ASP A 304 -2.05 24.83 -9.39
CA ASP A 304 -3.48 24.93 -9.12
C ASP A 304 -4.29 23.99 -9.99
N VAL A 305 -4.03 23.90 -11.29
CA VAL A 305 -4.77 23.01 -12.19
C VAL A 305 -4.51 21.53 -11.85
N ILE A 306 -3.26 21.17 -11.55
CA ILE A 306 -2.88 19.77 -11.27
C ILE A 306 -3.38 19.32 -9.90
N SER A 307 -3.11 20.09 -8.84
CA SER A 307 -3.43 19.69 -7.46
C SER A 307 -4.93 19.71 -7.14
N THR A 308 -5.74 20.37 -7.96
CA THR A 308 -7.21 20.33 -7.89
C THR A 308 -7.82 19.27 -8.82
N MET A 309 -6.99 18.45 -9.48
CA MET A 309 -7.40 17.37 -10.38
C MET A 309 -8.18 17.83 -11.62
N HIS A 310 -8.13 19.11 -12.00
CA HIS A 310 -8.75 19.58 -13.25
C HIS A 310 -7.98 19.10 -14.50
N PHE A 311 -6.68 18.83 -14.35
CA PHE A 311 -5.85 18.23 -15.38
C PHE A 311 -4.79 17.35 -14.74
N MET A 312 -4.51 16.19 -15.36
CA MET A 312 -3.42 15.31 -14.96
C MET A 312 -2.47 15.13 -16.15
N PRO A 313 -1.19 15.50 -16.02
CA PRO A 313 -0.18 15.23 -17.04
C PRO A 313 -0.04 13.73 -17.34
N SER A 314 0.53 13.41 -18.50
CA SER A 314 0.82 12.02 -18.87
C SER A 314 1.89 11.41 -17.95
N THR A 315 1.90 10.08 -17.82
CA THR A 315 2.85 9.35 -16.96
C THR A 315 4.31 9.76 -17.11
N PRO A 316 4.87 9.99 -18.32
CA PRO A 316 6.26 10.43 -18.45
C PRO A 316 6.54 11.85 -17.95
N THR A 317 5.51 12.68 -17.79
CA THR A 317 5.61 14.05 -17.26
C THR A 317 5.57 14.10 -15.72
N LEU A 318 4.95 13.10 -15.09
CA LEU A 318 4.80 12.99 -13.63
C LEU A 318 6.09 12.49 -12.94
#